data_AF-A0A499SK26-F1
#
_entry.id   AF-A0A499SK26-F1
#
_cell.length_a   1.000
_cell.length_b   1.000
_cell.length_c   1.000
_cell.angle_alpha   90.00
_cell.angle_beta   90.00
_cell.angle_gamma   90.00
#
_symmetry.space_group_name_H-M   'P 1'
#
loop_
_entity.id
_entity.type
_entity.pdbx_description
1 polymer ?
#
loop_
_entity_poly.entity_id
_entity_poly.type
_entity_poly.pdbx_seq_one_letter_code
_entity_poly.pdbx_strand_id
1 'polypeptide(L)' 'VCGVNLDAYDPKYQISNASCTTNCLAPLAKVINDNFGIVEGLMTTVHATTATQKT' A
#
# COMPACT_ATOMS: atom_id res chain seq x y z
N VAL A 1 -2.03 1.74 6.17
CA VAL A 1 -0.58 1.88 5.89
C VAL A 1 -0.05 3.01 6.75
N CYS A 2 0.91 2.72 7.61
CA CYS A 2 1.53 3.73 8.48
C CYS A 2 2.17 4.84 7.63
N GLY A 3 1.96 6.10 8.01
CA GLY A 3 2.43 7.27 7.24
C GLY A 3 1.54 7.67 6.04
N VAL A 4 0.45 6.93 5.77
CA VAL A 4 -0.52 7.27 4.72
C VAL A 4 -1.90 7.57 5.30
N ASN A 5 -2.42 6.68 6.17
CA ASN A 5 -3.79 6.80 6.71
C ASN A 5 -3.95 6.23 8.13
N LEU A 6 -2.89 6.25 8.95
CA LEU A 6 -2.93 5.70 10.31
C LEU A 6 -3.86 6.51 11.24
N ASP A 7 -4.01 7.79 10.96
CA ASP A 7 -4.89 8.74 11.64
C ASP A 7 -6.38 8.39 11.51
N ALA A 8 -6.77 7.64 10.47
CA ALA A 8 -8.13 7.13 10.30
C ALA A 8 -8.43 5.85 11.11
N TYR A 9 -7.50 5.42 11.97
CA TYR A 9 -7.68 4.23 12.81
C TYR A 9 -8.81 4.44 13.83
N ASP A 10 -9.71 3.46 13.91
CA ASP A 10 -10.76 3.38 14.90
C ASP A 10 -10.65 2.03 15.65
N PRO A 11 -10.43 2.05 16.98
CA PRO A 11 -10.20 0.83 17.76
C PRO A 11 -11.42 -0.10 17.84
N LYS A 12 -12.60 0.33 17.42
CA LYS A 12 -13.80 -0.54 17.41
C LYS A 12 -13.79 -1.59 16.29
N TYR A 13 -12.90 -1.48 15.31
CA TYR A 13 -12.85 -2.38 14.16
C TYR A 13 -11.63 -3.32 14.20
N GLN A 14 -11.79 -4.51 13.63
CA GLN A 14 -10.64 -5.34 13.27
C GLN A 14 -9.94 -4.75 12.05
N ILE A 15 -8.61 -4.72 12.08
CA ILE A 15 -7.81 -4.06 11.07
C ILE A 15 -6.99 -5.04 10.25
N SER A 16 -6.77 -4.68 8.98
CA SER A 16 -5.77 -5.29 8.12
C SER A 16 -4.62 -4.29 7.94
N ASN A 17 -3.38 -4.76 8.09
CA ASN A 17 -2.21 -3.92 7.82
C ASN A 17 -1.86 -3.84 6.32
N ALA A 18 -2.77 -4.31 5.45
CA ALA A 18 -2.56 -4.47 4.02
C ALA A 18 -1.38 -5.40 3.67
N SER A 19 -1.00 -5.44 2.39
CA SER A 19 0.09 -6.27 1.89
C SER A 19 1.45 -5.54 1.92
N CYS A 20 2.55 -6.28 1.76
CA CYS A 20 3.89 -5.72 1.55
C CYS A 20 3.94 -4.74 0.38
N THR A 21 3.37 -5.11 -0.77
CA THR A 21 3.36 -4.26 -1.97
C THR A 21 2.49 -3.01 -1.78
N THR A 22 1.37 -3.10 -1.06
CA THR A 22 0.53 -1.93 -0.74
C THR A 22 1.28 -0.95 0.17
N ASN A 23 1.98 -1.46 1.19
CA ASN A 23 2.79 -0.62 2.08
C ASN A 23 3.96 0.04 1.34
N CYS A 24 4.51 -0.60 0.30
CA CYS A 24 5.53 -0.01 -0.57
C CYS A 24 4.98 1.10 -1.47
N LEU A 25 3.87 0.86 -2.17
CA LEU A 25 3.35 1.79 -3.16
C LEU A 25 2.62 3.00 -2.54
N ALA A 26 1.85 2.79 -1.47
CA ALA A 26 0.92 3.81 -0.98
C ALA A 26 1.59 5.14 -0.56
N PRO A 27 2.77 5.16 0.11
CA PRO A 27 3.47 6.42 0.41
C PRO A 27 3.90 7.18 -0.85
N LEU A 28 4.42 6.47 -1.85
CA LEU A 28 4.83 7.06 -3.13
C LEU A 28 3.62 7.64 -3.88
N ALA A 29 2.55 6.85 -3.99
CA ALA A 29 1.31 7.28 -4.63
C ALA A 29 0.68 8.48 -3.93
N LYS A 30 0.68 8.51 -2.58
CA LYS A 30 0.19 9.65 -1.80
C LYS A 30 0.95 10.93 -2.12
N VAL A 31 2.28 10.91 -2.06
CA VAL A 31 3.09 12.10 -2.33
C VAL A 31 2.88 12.60 -3.76
N ILE A 32 2.84 11.71 -4.74
CA ILE A 32 2.62 12.10 -6.14
C ILE A 32 1.21 12.67 -6.32
N ASN A 33 0.19 12.02 -5.75
CA ASN A 33 -1.19 12.46 -5.89
C ASN A 33 -1.43 13.81 -5.20
N ASP A 34 -0.92 14.01 -3.99
CA ASP A 34 -1.13 15.24 -3.22
C ASP A 34 -0.47 16.46 -3.90
N ASN A 35 0.65 16.27 -4.60
CA ASN A 35 1.40 17.36 -5.23
C ASN A 35 1.05 17.57 -6.71
N PHE A 36 0.70 16.50 -7.44
CA PHE A 36 0.59 16.55 -8.90
C PHE A 36 -0.74 16.03 -9.44
N GLY A 37 -1.54 15.33 -8.61
CA GLY A 37 -2.79 14.68 -9.01
C GLY A 37 -2.55 13.45 -9.90
N ILE A 38 -2.99 12.28 -9.44
CA ILE A 38 -2.99 11.06 -10.27
C ILE A 38 -4.37 10.91 -10.91
N VAL A 39 -4.44 10.90 -12.24
CA VAL A 39 -5.68 10.62 -12.99
C VAL A 39 -5.90 9.10 -13.12
N GLU A 40 -4.84 8.37 -13.47
CA GLU A 40 -4.84 6.91 -13.61
C GLU A 40 -3.43 6.35 -13.37
N GLY A 41 -3.31 5.06 -13.08
CA GLY A 41 -2.02 4.41 -12.84
C GLY A 41 -2.06 2.90 -12.98
N LEU A 42 -1.01 2.35 -13.57
CA LEU A 42 -0.72 0.91 -13.61
C LEU A 42 0.57 0.66 -12.83
N MET A 43 0.62 -0.44 -12.09
CA MET A 43 1.81 -0.84 -11.34
C MET A 43 2.07 -2.33 -11.56
N THR A 44 3.34 -2.68 -11.67
CA THR A 44 3.81 -4.05 -11.65
C THR A 44 4.87 -4.17 -10.57
N THR A 45 4.73 -5.16 -9.70
CA THR A 45 5.75 -5.48 -8.70
C THR A 45 6.55 -6.69 -9.18
N VAL A 46 7.86 -6.55 -9.24
CA VAL A 46 8.75 -7.72 -9.28
C VAL A 46 8.97 -8.11 -7.82
N HIS A 47 8.30 -9.18 -7.40
CA HIS A 47 8.28 -9.60 -6.00
C HIS A 47 9.09 -10.87 -5.81
N ALA A 48 9.81 -10.97 -4.69
CA ALA A 48 10.51 -12.19 -4.31
C ALA A 48 9.54 -13.37 -4.13
N THR A 49 10.03 -14.59 -4.34
CA THR A 49 9.23 -15.79 -4.08
C THR A 49 8.83 -15.85 -2.61
N THR A 50 7.62 -16.33 -2.33
CA THR A 50 7.10 -16.48 -0.96
C THR A 50 6.75 -17.94 -0.66
N ALA A 51 6.45 -18.25 0.60
CA ALA A 51 6.19 -19.61 1.06
C ALA A 51 5.01 -20.33 0.36
N THR A 52 4.13 -19.58 -0.31
CA THR A 52 2.99 -20.16 -1.05
C THR A 52 3.34 -20.61 -2.46
N GLN A 53 4.51 -20.22 -2.98
CA GLN A 53 5.00 -20.68 -4.28
C GLN A 53 5.63 -22.07 -4.12
N LYS A 54 5.31 -22.95 -5.07
CA LYS A 54 5.84 -24.32 -5.11
C LYS A 54 7.24 -24.32 -5.70
N THR A 55 8.05 -25.26 -5.24
CA THR A 55 9.31 -25.66 -5.88
C THR A 55 9.03 -26.48 -7.13
#